data_AF-A0A6V7XAY4-F1
#
_entry.id   AF-A0A6V7XAY4-F1
#
_cell.length_a   1.000
_cell.length_b   1.000
_cell.length_c   1.000
_cell.angle_alpha   90.00
_cell.angle_beta   90.00
_cell.angle_gamma   90.00
#
_symmetry.space_group_name_H-M   'P 1'
#
loop_
_entity.id
_entity.type
_entity.pdbx_description
1 polymer ?
#
loop_
_entity_poly.entity_id
_entity_poly.type
_entity_poly.pdbx_seq_one_letter_code
_entity_poly.pdbx_strand_id
1 'polypeptide(L)'
;MEYILWNQKEFDIIYNCTGINVDDVPIEKRRYPIAAIICIILGFIYYPLYFPCLYSFWKNRNKNPCYLLLIYLSILDIGFLWAPTFAIGILSLNGVVYCSSPIFTYFVGCAGLCKC
;
A
#
# COMPACT_ATOMS: atom_id res chain seq x y z
N MET A 1 6.76 12.42 -2.25
CA MET A 1 6.87 13.12 -0.95
C MET A 1 7.34 14.55 -1.14
N GLU A 2 8.18 14.84 -2.14
CA GLU A 2 8.71 16.19 -2.39
C GLU A 2 7.62 17.26 -2.59
N TYR A 3 6.50 16.94 -3.24
CA TYR A 3 5.42 17.91 -3.47
C TYR A 3 4.75 18.40 -2.18
N ILE A 4 4.48 17.52 -1.22
CA ILE A 4 3.90 17.91 0.08
C ILE A 4 4.93 18.65 0.94
N LEU A 5 6.19 18.20 0.92
CA LEU A 5 7.23 18.74 1.81
C LEU A 5 7.85 20.05 1.30
N TRP A 6 7.92 20.23 -0.02
CA TRP A 6 8.69 21.31 -0.65
C TRP A 6 7.87 22.23 -1.57
N ASN A 7 6.77 21.74 -2.17
CA ASN A 7 5.97 22.54 -3.11
C ASN A 7 4.46 22.46 -2.88
N GLN A 8 4.05 22.86 -1.69
CA GLN A 8 2.67 22.74 -1.22
C GLN A 8 1.65 23.50 -2.10
N LYS A 9 2.06 24.61 -2.73
CA LYS A 9 1.20 25.36 -3.66
C LYS A 9 0.83 24.57 -4.91
N GLU A 10 1.78 23.83 -5.47
CA GLU A 10 1.53 22.99 -6.66
C GLU A 10 0.72 21.76 -6.29
N PHE A 11 0.99 21.18 -5.10
CA PHE A 11 0.19 20.10 -4.54
C PHE A 11 -1.29 20.52 -4.38
N ASP A 12 -1.54 21.69 -3.81
CA ASP A 12 -2.90 22.22 -3.61
C ASP A 12 -3.63 22.53 -4.93
N ILE A 13 -2.90 22.79 -6.03
CA ILE A 13 -3.51 22.97 -7.35
C ILE A 13 -3.95 21.63 -7.95
N ILE A 14 -3.11 20.60 -7.84
CA ILE A 14 -3.34 19.30 -8.50
C ILE A 14 -4.26 18.40 -7.68
N TYR A 15 -4.17 18.44 -6.35
CA TYR A 15 -4.89 17.56 -5.43
C TYR A 15 -6.00 18.26 -4.65
N ASN A 16 -6.54 19.36 -5.19
CA ASN A 16 -7.61 20.11 -4.53
C ASN A 16 -8.92 19.31 -4.44
N CYS A 17 -9.52 19.28 -3.24
CA CYS A 17 -10.82 18.66 -2.98
C CYS A 17 -11.93 19.67 -2.63
N THR A 18 -11.67 21.00 -2.63
CA THR A 18 -12.64 22.02 -2.16
C THR A 18 -13.95 22.08 -2.93
N GLY A 19 -13.98 21.57 -4.17
CA GLY A 19 -15.18 21.54 -5.02
C GLY A 19 -15.83 20.15 -5.15
N ILE A 20 -15.33 19.13 -4.46
CA ILE A 20 -15.80 17.75 -4.58
C ILE A 20 -16.49 17.36 -3.27
N ASN A 21 -17.80 17.12 -3.31
CA ASN A 21 -18.50 16.60 -2.16
C ASN A 21 -18.37 15.07 -2.14
N VAL A 22 -17.79 14.56 -1.07
CA VAL A 22 -17.61 13.11 -0.92
C VAL A 22 -18.96 12.42 -0.84
N ASP A 23 -20.04 13.05 -0.41
CA ASP A 23 -21.31 12.33 -0.27
C ASP A 23 -22.14 12.26 -1.57
N ASP A 24 -21.69 12.92 -2.66
CA ASP A 24 -22.41 12.95 -3.94
C ASP A 24 -22.52 11.59 -4.63
N VAL A 25 -21.56 10.68 -4.39
CA VAL A 25 -21.65 9.30 -4.88
C VAL A 25 -21.87 8.37 -3.69
N PRO A 26 -22.96 7.58 -3.70
CA PRO A 26 -23.29 6.71 -2.58
C PRO A 26 -22.21 5.66 -2.36
N ILE A 27 -21.99 5.33 -1.09
CA ILE A 27 -20.96 4.40 -0.61
C ILE A 27 -21.06 3.04 -1.32
N GLU A 28 -22.28 2.58 -1.60
CA GLU A 28 -22.56 1.32 -2.29
C GLU A 28 -21.92 1.23 -3.68
N LYS A 29 -21.82 2.36 -4.40
CA LYS A 29 -21.19 2.41 -5.73
C LYS A 29 -19.67 2.50 -5.69
N ARG A 30 -19.08 2.77 -4.52
CA ARG A 30 -17.63 2.97 -4.31
C ARG A 30 -16.95 1.79 -3.64
N ARG A 31 -17.73 0.94 -2.98
CA ARG A 31 -17.21 -0.25 -2.31
C ARG A 31 -16.98 -1.36 -3.32
N TYR A 32 -15.81 -1.96 -3.22
CA TYR A 32 -15.45 -3.17 -3.97
C TYR A 32 -15.21 -4.31 -2.97
N PRO A 33 -16.27 -4.79 -2.27
CA PRO A 33 -16.10 -5.65 -1.11
C PRO A 33 -15.50 -7.01 -1.45
N ILE A 34 -15.87 -7.59 -2.60
CA ILE A 34 -15.36 -8.90 -3.04
C ILE A 34 -13.85 -8.83 -3.28
N ALA A 35 -13.40 -7.84 -4.07
CA ALA A 35 -11.98 -7.65 -4.36
C ALA A 35 -11.19 -7.36 -3.06
N ALA A 36 -11.74 -6.50 -2.20
CA ALA A 36 -11.11 -6.14 -0.95
C ALA A 36 -10.95 -7.33 0.01
N ILE A 37 -11.97 -8.18 0.15
CA ILE A 37 -11.92 -9.39 0.96
C ILE A 37 -10.87 -10.35 0.42
N ILE A 38 -10.82 -10.56 -0.90
CA ILE A 38 -9.81 -11.42 -1.53
C ILE A 38 -8.40 -10.90 -1.24
N CYS A 39 -8.16 -9.59 -1.41
CA CYS A 39 -6.86 -8.98 -1.12
C CYS A 39 -6.44 -9.14 0.35
N ILE A 40 -7.37 -8.95 1.29
CA ILE A 40 -7.09 -9.10 2.73
C ILE A 40 -6.79 -10.56 3.08
N ILE A 41 -7.58 -11.52 2.56
CA ILE A 41 -7.34 -12.96 2.78
C ILE A 41 -5.97 -13.37 2.23
N LEU A 42 -5.64 -12.94 1.01
CA LEU A 42 -4.33 -13.20 0.41
C LEU A 42 -3.21 -12.56 1.22
N GLY A 43 -3.41 -11.36 1.78
CA GLY A 43 -2.49 -10.74 2.73
C GLY A 43 -2.23 -11.63 3.94
N PHE A 44 -3.29 -12.12 4.59
CA PHE A 44 -3.16 -13.03 5.74
C PHE A 44 -2.50 -14.38 5.41
N ILE A 45 -2.55 -14.83 4.15
CA ILE A 45 -1.89 -16.07 3.72
C ILE A 45 -0.42 -15.82 3.36
N TYR A 46 -0.13 -14.81 2.55
CA TYR A 46 1.22 -14.55 2.04
C TYR A 46 2.14 -13.92 3.07
N TYR A 47 1.63 -13.01 3.91
CA TYR A 47 2.44 -12.33 4.92
C TYR A 47 3.15 -13.29 5.90
N PRO A 48 2.46 -14.29 6.51
CA PRO A 48 3.14 -15.27 7.36
C PRO A 48 4.06 -16.20 6.56
N LEU A 49 3.77 -16.45 5.27
CA LEU A 49 4.57 -17.32 4.41
C LEU A 49 5.96 -16.75 4.10
N TYR A 50 6.11 -15.42 4.13
CA TYR A 50 7.42 -14.78 3.96
C TYR A 50 8.40 -15.08 5.12
N PHE A 51 7.93 -15.26 6.35
CA PHE A 51 8.81 -15.53 7.50
C PHE A 51 9.62 -16.84 7.41
N PRO A 52 9.02 -18.02 7.10
CA PRO A 52 9.79 -19.24 6.93
C PRO A 52 10.74 -19.17 5.72
N CYS A 53 10.36 -18.48 4.64
CA CYS A 53 11.24 -18.22 3.50
C CYS A 53 12.46 -17.40 3.91
N LEU A 54 12.23 -16.28 4.61
CA LEU A 54 13.29 -15.40 5.12
C LEU A 54 14.23 -16.16 6.07
N TYR A 55 13.67 -17.00 6.96
CA TYR A 55 14.45 -17.84 7.85
C TYR A 55 15.35 -18.83 7.10
N SER A 56 14.82 -19.47 6.04
CA SER A 56 15.60 -20.39 5.19
C SER A 56 16.76 -19.68 4.50
N PHE A 57 16.54 -18.48 3.96
CA PHE A 57 17.59 -17.69 3.33
C PHE A 57 18.65 -17.24 4.35
N TRP A 58 18.21 -16.78 5.53
CA TRP A 58 19.09 -16.38 6.62
C TRP A 58 20.01 -17.52 7.07
N LYS A 59 19.48 -18.74 7.18
CA LYS A 59 20.25 -19.94 7.53
C LYS A 59 21.32 -20.27 6.50
N ASN A 60 21.05 -20.02 5.21
CA ASN A 60 21.97 -20.34 4.12
C ASN A 60 22.82 -19.16 3.63
N ARG A 61 22.72 -17.98 4.27
CA ARG A 61 23.38 -16.73 3.84
C ARG A 61 24.90 -16.83 3.61
N ASN A 62 25.58 -17.67 4.38
CA ASN A 62 27.04 -17.84 4.28
C ASN A 62 27.47 -18.79 3.15
N LYS A 63 26.54 -19.53 2.52
CA LYS A 63 26.86 -20.48 1.44
C LYS A 63 27.02 -19.79 0.09
N ASN A 64 26.24 -18.74 -0.16
CA ASN A 64 26.27 -18.00 -1.41
C ASN A 64 25.80 -16.55 -1.17
N PRO A 65 26.54 -15.54 -1.66
CA PRO A 65 26.13 -14.14 -1.55
C PRO A 65 24.75 -13.85 -2.16
N CYS A 66 24.27 -14.65 -3.11
CA CYS A 66 22.91 -14.52 -3.65
C CYS A 66 21.81 -14.61 -2.57
N TYR A 67 22.04 -15.33 -1.47
CA TYR A 67 21.07 -15.38 -0.37
C TYR A 67 20.89 -14.03 0.35
N LEU A 68 21.91 -13.16 0.36
CA LEU A 68 21.77 -11.80 0.89
C LEU A 68 20.82 -10.95 0.04
N LEU A 69 20.88 -11.10 -1.29
CA LEU A 69 19.94 -10.44 -2.20
C LEU A 69 18.51 -10.95 -1.99
N LEU A 70 18.33 -12.27 -1.81
CA LEU A 70 17.02 -12.86 -1.53
C LEU A 70 16.43 -12.39 -0.20
N ILE A 71 17.26 -12.22 0.84
CA ILE A 71 16.84 -11.65 2.12
C ILE A 71 16.38 -10.21 1.93
N TYR A 72 17.14 -9.39 1.21
CA TYR A 72 16.80 -8.00 0.95
C TYR A 72 15.47 -7.87 0.18
N LEU A 73 15.32 -8.66 -0.90
CA LEU A 73 14.08 -8.71 -1.67
C LEU A 73 12.88 -9.15 -0.82
N SER A 74 13.06 -10.17 0.02
CA SER A 74 11.99 -10.65 0.90
C SER A 74 11.54 -9.59 1.91
N ILE A 75 12.46 -8.76 2.42
CA ILE A 75 12.14 -7.65 3.33
C ILE A 75 11.36 -6.56 2.59
N LEU A 76 11.79 -6.21 1.37
CA LEU A 76 11.07 -5.25 0.52
C LEU A 76 9.66 -5.76 0.21
N ASP A 77 9.52 -7.02 -0.17
CA ASP A 77 8.23 -7.62 -0.49
C ASP A 77 7.27 -7.59 0.70
N ILE A 78 7.73 -7.89 1.93
CA ILE A 78 6.89 -7.76 3.14
C ILE A 78 6.38 -6.31 3.30
N GLY A 79 7.25 -5.32 3.08
CA GLY A 79 6.88 -3.91 3.14
C GLY A 79 5.87 -3.51 2.05
N PHE A 80 6.13 -3.90 0.80
CA PHE A 80 5.26 -3.57 -0.33
C PHE A 80 3.94 -4.33 -0.30
N LEU A 81 3.91 -5.57 0.20
CA LEU A 81 2.70 -6.40 0.30
C LEU A 81 1.66 -5.78 1.23
N TRP A 82 2.09 -5.01 2.23
CA TRP A 82 1.19 -4.39 3.21
C TRP A 82 0.22 -3.38 2.60
N ALA A 83 0.69 -2.56 1.65
CA ALA A 83 -0.10 -1.51 1.01
C ALA A 83 -1.30 -2.04 0.19
N PRO A 84 -1.14 -2.97 -0.78
CA PRO A 84 -2.26 -3.48 -1.57
C PRO A 84 -3.18 -4.42 -0.79
N THR A 85 -2.66 -5.17 0.19
CA THR A 85 -3.47 -6.19 0.90
C THR A 85 -4.26 -5.58 2.06
N PHE A 86 -3.59 -4.87 2.97
CA PHE A 86 -4.22 -4.33 4.16
C PHE A 86 -4.72 -2.92 3.96
N ALA A 87 -3.85 -1.98 3.53
CA ALA A 87 -4.27 -0.58 3.39
C ALA A 87 -5.38 -0.46 2.33
N ILE A 88 -5.09 -0.76 1.07
CA ILE A 88 -6.06 -0.64 -0.03
C ILE A 88 -7.28 -1.54 0.19
N GLY A 89 -7.10 -2.75 0.75
CA GLY A 89 -8.21 -3.63 1.12
C GLY A 89 -9.18 -2.99 2.11
N ILE A 90 -8.67 -2.41 3.20
CA ILE A 90 -9.51 -1.76 4.22
C ILE A 90 -10.15 -0.48 3.66
N LEU A 91 -9.41 0.35 2.90
CA LEU A 91 -9.99 1.53 2.23
C LEU A 91 -11.14 1.13 1.29
N SER A 92 -10.95 0.07 0.52
CA SER A 92 -11.93 -0.43 -0.47
C SER A 92 -13.18 -1.03 0.18
N LEU A 93 -13.06 -1.63 1.37
CA LEU A 93 -14.21 -2.07 2.16
C LEU A 93 -15.03 -0.90 2.68
N ASN A 94 -14.35 0.15 3.13
CA ASN A 94 -15.02 1.34 3.65
C ASN A 94 -15.57 2.24 2.55
N GLY A 95 -15.07 2.12 1.31
CA GLY A 95 -15.43 2.98 0.18
C GLY A 95 -14.76 4.35 0.26
N VAL A 96 -13.60 4.41 0.92
CA VAL A 96 -12.83 5.65 1.13
C VAL A 96 -12.22 6.08 -0.19
N VAL A 97 -12.45 7.33 -0.57
CA VAL A 97 -11.83 7.97 -1.74
C VAL A 97 -10.72 8.91 -1.29
N TYR A 98 -9.89 9.36 -2.22
CA TYR A 98 -8.78 10.28 -1.94
C TYR A 98 -9.22 11.48 -1.10
N CYS A 99 -10.28 12.18 -1.49
CA CYS A 99 -10.75 13.38 -0.78
C CYS A 99 -11.30 13.10 0.64
N SER A 100 -11.61 11.85 1.00
CA SER A 100 -11.99 11.48 2.37
C SER A 100 -10.76 11.37 3.29
N SER A 101 -9.62 10.92 2.75
CA SER A 101 -8.37 10.76 3.50
C SER A 101 -7.16 11.00 2.58
N PRO A 102 -6.89 12.27 2.22
CA PRO A 102 -5.95 12.61 1.15
C PRO A 102 -4.51 12.28 1.54
N ILE A 103 -4.11 12.62 2.77
CA ILE A 103 -2.75 12.39 3.27
C ILE A 103 -2.44 10.88 3.31
N PHE A 104 -3.33 10.07 3.89
CA PHE A 104 -3.12 8.64 4.00
C PHE A 104 -3.07 7.98 2.63
N THR A 105 -4.02 8.30 1.74
CA THR A 105 -4.08 7.75 0.39
C THR A 105 -2.85 8.15 -0.44
N TYR A 106 -2.37 9.39 -0.29
CA TYR A 106 -1.15 9.87 -0.92
C TYR A 106 0.05 9.05 -0.48
N PHE A 107 0.30 8.91 0.83
CA PHE A 107 1.43 8.14 1.34
C PHE A 107 1.39 6.67 0.93
N VAL A 108 0.21 6.04 0.96
CA VAL A 108 0.04 4.64 0.53
C VAL A 108 0.37 4.48 -0.95
N GLY A 109 -0.10 5.39 -1.82
CA GLY A 109 0.22 5.36 -3.26
C GLY A 109 1.70 5.62 -3.54
N CYS A 110 2.29 6.55 -2.80
CA CYS A 110 3.69 6.92 -2.86
C CYS A 110 4.60 5.73 -2.47
N ALA A 111 4.23 5.03 -1.39
CA ALA A 111 4.87 3.78 -0.96
C ALA A 111 4.70 2.67 -2.00
N GLY A 112 3.52 2.49 -2.58
CA GLY A 112 3.27 1.44 -3.57
C GLY A 112 4.00 1.64 -4.91
N LEU A 113 4.14 2.87 -5.38
CA LEU A 113 4.82 3.19 -6.64
C LEU A 113 6.33 3.38 -6.47
N CYS A 114 6.83 3.39 -5.22
CA CYS A 114 8.20 3.76 -4.88
C CYS A 114 8.65 5.06 -5.58
N LYS A 115 7.69 5.96 -5.82
CA LYS A 115 7.86 7.25 -6.49
C LYS A 115 7.31 8.30 -5.56
N CYS A 116 8.26 8.97 -4.92
CA CYS A 116 8.08 10.00 -3.93
C CYS A 116 9.29 10.93 -4.02
#